data_AF-A0A7Z0J4L0-F1
#
_entry.id   AF-A0A7Z0J4L0-F1
#
_cell.length_a   1.000
_cell.length_b   1.000
_cell.length_c   1.000
_cell.angle_alpha   90.00
_cell.angle_beta   90.00
_cell.angle_gamma   90.00
#
_symmetry.space_group_name_H-M   'P 1'
#
loop_
_entity.id
_entity.type
_entity.pdbx_description
1 polymer ?
#
loop_
_entity_poly.entity_id
_entity_poly.type
_entity_poly.pdbx_seq_one_letter_code
_entity_poly.pdbx_strand_id
1 'polypeptide(L)'
;MPDGTVVYIGMAGERKGKGIWGRLSMYRRGRGAVSGFGEAALDRALSDVAFIEDHLEAVRFGQITRASAWARDAIAWTNVEIRWAACETASEAVALEDEAVRLLKLHGIWNRAAICDRKPPPVDLDLLAINFQTVGDGGTVKGLSRELGYNDNGRAVRVLLRKGFPDHIVNLSWDPLSAEAIAHVRANLSPRR
;
A
#
# COMPACT_ATOMS: atom_id res chain seq x y z
N MET A 1 -9.01 -24.76 -14.42
CA MET A 1 -9.97 -23.76 -14.93
C MET A 1 -10.33 -22.87 -13.76
N PRO A 2 -10.23 -21.53 -13.84
CA PRO A 2 -10.78 -20.69 -12.80
C PRO A 2 -12.26 -21.06 -12.64
N ASP A 3 -12.70 -21.25 -11.42
CA ASP A 3 -14.01 -21.78 -11.01
C ASP A 3 -15.21 -20.87 -11.36
N GLY A 4 -15.00 -19.85 -12.21
CA GLY A 4 -16.02 -18.88 -12.60
C GLY A 4 -16.41 -17.93 -11.46
N THR A 5 -15.66 -17.90 -10.36
CA THR A 5 -15.96 -17.03 -9.22
C THR A 5 -15.82 -15.57 -9.60
N VAL A 6 -16.88 -14.80 -9.34
CA VAL A 6 -16.83 -13.34 -9.48
C VAL A 6 -15.94 -12.79 -8.37
N VAL A 7 -14.86 -12.10 -8.75
CA VAL A 7 -13.91 -11.53 -7.79
C VAL A 7 -14.09 -10.04 -7.58
N TYR A 8 -14.63 -9.29 -8.55
CA TYR A 8 -14.79 -7.85 -8.44
C TYR A 8 -15.96 -7.38 -9.31
N ILE A 9 -16.68 -6.36 -8.83
CA ILE A 9 -17.83 -5.78 -9.53
C ILE A 9 -17.62 -4.27 -9.66
N GLY A 10 -17.94 -3.73 -10.83
CA GLY A 10 -17.75 -2.33 -11.16
C GLY A 10 -18.75 -1.83 -12.19
N MET A 11 -19.39 -0.68 -11.97
CA MET A 11 -20.20 -0.04 -13.01
C MET A 11 -19.37 0.77 -14.01
N ALA A 12 -19.84 1.03 -15.22
CA ALA A 12 -19.16 1.95 -16.13
C ALA A 12 -20.15 2.93 -16.73
N GLY A 13 -20.19 4.15 -16.20
CA GLY A 13 -20.92 5.25 -16.81
C GLY A 13 -20.34 5.65 -18.17
N GLU A 14 -21.15 6.35 -18.97
CA GLU A 14 -20.71 6.86 -20.25
C GLU A 14 -19.56 7.89 -20.06
N ARG A 15 -18.41 7.61 -20.68
CA ARG A 15 -17.22 8.48 -20.61
C ARG A 15 -16.82 8.91 -22.01
N LYS A 16 -17.32 10.07 -22.48
CA LYS A 16 -17.07 10.57 -23.84
C LYS A 16 -17.43 9.52 -24.92
N GLY A 17 -18.57 8.85 -24.77
CA GLY A 17 -19.03 7.78 -25.66
C GLY A 17 -18.26 6.45 -25.58
N LYS A 18 -17.35 6.28 -24.61
CA LYS A 18 -16.53 5.05 -24.51
C LYS A 18 -17.07 3.99 -23.55
N GLY A 19 -18.10 4.29 -22.75
CA GLY A 19 -18.69 3.36 -21.77
C GLY A 19 -17.66 2.49 -21.04
N ILE A 20 -17.87 1.16 -21.09
CA ILE A 20 -16.98 0.14 -20.52
C ILE A 20 -15.54 0.22 -21.02
N TRP A 21 -15.32 0.51 -22.30
CA TRP A 21 -13.98 0.65 -22.88
C TRP A 21 -13.19 1.77 -22.23
N GLY A 22 -13.86 2.87 -21.85
CA GLY A 22 -13.26 3.96 -21.10
C GLY A 22 -12.66 3.47 -19.78
N ARG A 23 -13.42 2.69 -19.01
CA ARG A 23 -13.00 2.10 -17.74
C ARG A 23 -11.87 1.07 -17.94
N LEU A 24 -12.02 0.13 -18.87
CA LEU A 24 -10.99 -0.87 -19.17
C LEU A 24 -9.66 -0.24 -19.63
N SER A 25 -9.73 0.86 -20.38
CA SER A 25 -8.54 1.54 -20.84
C SER A 25 -7.73 2.20 -19.72
N MET A 26 -8.33 2.48 -18.55
CA MET A 26 -7.62 2.95 -17.36
C MET A 26 -6.78 1.82 -16.75
N TYR A 27 -7.36 0.63 -16.65
CA TYR A 27 -6.69 -0.59 -16.17
C TYR A 27 -5.54 -0.99 -17.09
N ARG A 28 -5.78 -1.02 -18.41
CA ARG A 28 -4.73 -1.32 -19.40
C ARG A 28 -3.52 -0.39 -19.33
N ARG A 29 -3.74 0.88 -18.92
CA ARG A 29 -2.67 1.88 -18.79
C ARG A 29 -2.09 1.97 -17.37
N GLY A 30 -2.55 1.14 -16.43
CA GLY A 30 -2.13 1.18 -15.03
C GLY A 30 -2.51 2.45 -14.28
N ARG A 31 -3.49 3.22 -14.77
CA ARG A 31 -3.95 4.46 -14.11
C ARG A 31 -4.98 4.21 -13.02
N GLY A 32 -5.40 2.95 -12.85
CA GLY A 32 -6.33 2.51 -11.80
C GLY A 32 -5.65 2.00 -10.53
N ALA A 33 -4.33 2.20 -10.37
CA ALA A 33 -3.52 1.61 -9.29
C ALA A 33 -4.01 1.93 -7.86
N VAL A 34 -4.75 3.04 -7.69
CA VAL A 34 -5.23 3.53 -6.38
C VAL A 34 -6.77 3.63 -6.33
N SER A 35 -7.47 2.92 -7.21
CA SER A 35 -8.93 2.88 -7.13
C SER A 35 -9.55 1.60 -7.72
N GLY A 36 -10.62 1.13 -7.07
CA GLY A 36 -11.46 0.04 -7.56
C GLY A 36 -10.69 -1.24 -7.83
N PHE A 37 -10.96 -1.88 -8.97
CA PHE A 37 -10.31 -3.14 -9.35
C PHE A 37 -8.78 -3.04 -9.44
N GLY A 38 -8.24 -1.93 -9.95
CA GLY A 38 -6.80 -1.82 -10.18
C GLY A 38 -6.00 -1.79 -8.88
N GLU A 39 -6.53 -1.11 -7.86
CA GLU A 39 -5.98 -1.15 -6.50
C GLU A 39 -6.15 -2.53 -5.88
N ALA A 40 -7.34 -3.12 -5.98
CA ALA A 40 -7.59 -4.44 -5.40
C ALA A 40 -6.72 -5.56 -6.01
N ALA A 41 -6.41 -5.47 -7.31
CA ALA A 41 -5.48 -6.36 -7.99
C ALA A 41 -4.04 -6.09 -7.55
N LEU A 42 -3.65 -4.82 -7.42
CA LEU A 42 -2.32 -4.44 -6.96
C LEU A 42 -2.05 -4.89 -5.53
N ASP A 43 -2.97 -4.67 -4.58
CA ASP A 43 -2.82 -5.11 -3.19
C ASP A 43 -2.58 -6.62 -3.08
N ARG A 44 -3.27 -7.40 -3.92
CA ARG A 44 -3.12 -8.87 -3.98
C ARG A 44 -1.78 -9.27 -4.58
N ALA A 45 -1.40 -8.66 -5.69
CA ALA A 45 -0.12 -8.91 -6.32
C ALA A 45 1.05 -8.53 -5.39
N LEU A 46 0.95 -7.42 -4.66
CA LEU A 46 1.96 -7.01 -3.68
C LEU A 46 2.01 -7.92 -2.45
N SER A 47 0.94 -8.69 -2.19
CA SER A 47 0.90 -9.73 -1.15
C SER A 47 1.44 -11.08 -1.63
N ASP A 48 1.77 -11.22 -2.92
CA ASP A 48 2.31 -12.43 -3.52
C ASP A 48 3.84 -12.32 -3.65
N VAL A 49 4.57 -13.24 -3.01
CA VAL A 49 6.03 -13.25 -2.99
C VAL A 49 6.60 -13.42 -4.41
N ALA A 50 6.00 -14.27 -5.24
CA ALA A 50 6.52 -14.54 -6.58
C ALA A 50 6.42 -13.29 -7.48
N PHE A 51 5.31 -12.55 -7.36
CA PHE A 51 5.15 -11.28 -8.07
C PHE A 51 6.23 -10.26 -7.68
N ILE A 52 6.54 -10.17 -6.38
CA ILE A 52 7.58 -9.26 -5.86
C ILE A 52 8.97 -9.69 -6.32
N GLU A 53 9.26 -10.99 -6.30
CA GLU A 53 10.55 -11.55 -6.74
C GLU A 53 10.82 -11.24 -8.22
N ASP A 54 9.83 -11.45 -9.10
CA ASP A 54 9.94 -11.13 -10.53
C ASP A 54 10.28 -9.64 -10.76
N HIS A 55 9.60 -8.74 -10.04
CA HIS A 55 9.83 -7.31 -10.17
C HIS A 55 11.16 -6.87 -9.54
N LEU A 56 11.57 -7.50 -8.43
CA LEU A 56 12.85 -7.25 -7.80
C LEU A 56 14.01 -7.67 -8.71
N GLU A 57 13.88 -8.80 -9.40
CA GLU A 57 14.85 -9.25 -10.39
C GLU A 57 14.99 -8.24 -11.53
N ALA A 58 13.88 -7.76 -12.10
CA ALA A 58 13.91 -6.74 -13.13
C ALA A 58 14.63 -5.45 -12.66
N VAL A 59 14.37 -5.00 -11.43
CA VAL A 59 15.05 -3.84 -10.84
C VAL A 59 16.55 -4.09 -10.68
N ARG A 60 16.95 -5.30 -10.23
CA ARG A 60 18.38 -5.68 -10.12
C ARG A 60 19.10 -5.65 -11.47
N PHE A 61 18.41 -5.99 -12.55
CA PHE A 61 18.92 -5.88 -13.92
C PHE A 61 18.81 -4.46 -14.52
N GLY A 62 18.47 -3.45 -13.72
CA GLY A 62 18.40 -2.05 -14.15
C GLY A 62 17.13 -1.69 -14.93
N GLN A 63 16.12 -2.56 -14.96
CA GLN A 63 14.84 -2.30 -15.60
C GLN A 63 13.91 -1.53 -14.66
N ILE A 64 14.22 -0.27 -14.41
CA ILE A 64 13.39 0.60 -13.58
C ILE A 64 12.11 0.95 -14.34
N THR A 65 10.98 0.47 -13.84
CA THR A 65 9.66 0.76 -14.40
C THR A 65 8.85 1.73 -13.54
N ARG A 66 7.88 2.42 -14.15
CA ARG A 66 6.95 3.28 -13.41
C ARG A 66 5.96 2.45 -12.60
N ALA A 67 5.43 3.00 -11.51
CA ALA A 67 4.37 2.36 -10.72
C ALA A 67 3.13 1.96 -11.55
N SER A 68 2.82 2.69 -12.63
CA SER A 68 1.73 2.32 -13.55
C SER A 68 2.02 1.01 -14.31
N ALA A 69 3.28 0.66 -14.53
CA ALA A 69 3.64 -0.64 -15.10
C ALA A 69 3.31 -1.75 -14.10
N TRP A 70 3.76 -1.61 -12.85
CA TRP A 70 3.46 -2.56 -11.77
C TRP A 70 1.96 -2.77 -11.59
N ALA A 71 1.17 -1.69 -11.64
CA ALA A 71 -0.29 -1.81 -11.55
C ALA A 71 -0.92 -2.55 -12.74
N ARG A 72 -0.37 -2.41 -13.95
CA ARG A 72 -0.81 -3.17 -15.12
C ARG A 72 -0.41 -4.64 -15.00
N ASP A 73 0.81 -4.88 -14.55
CA ASP A 73 1.39 -6.22 -14.44
C ASP A 73 0.69 -6.99 -13.31
N ALA A 74 0.28 -6.33 -12.23
CA ALA A 74 -0.59 -6.88 -11.20
C ALA A 74 -1.94 -7.35 -11.75
N ILE A 75 -2.57 -6.59 -12.65
CA ILE A 75 -3.81 -7.02 -13.29
C ILE A 75 -3.57 -8.27 -14.15
N ALA A 76 -2.46 -8.32 -14.89
CA ALA A 76 -2.10 -9.51 -15.66
C ALA A 76 -1.83 -10.72 -14.73
N TRP A 77 -1.15 -10.51 -13.61
CA TRP A 77 -0.87 -11.53 -12.59
C TRP A 77 -2.13 -12.18 -12.03
N THR A 78 -3.18 -11.37 -11.80
CA THR A 78 -4.46 -11.88 -11.28
C THR A 78 -5.23 -12.77 -12.25
N ASN A 79 -4.90 -12.75 -13.55
CA ASN A 79 -5.48 -13.60 -14.59
C ASN A 79 -7.02 -13.69 -14.56
N VAL A 80 -7.69 -12.55 -14.40
CA VAL A 80 -9.17 -12.50 -14.32
C VAL A 80 -9.82 -12.44 -15.69
N GLU A 81 -10.99 -13.06 -15.81
CA GLU A 81 -11.88 -12.87 -16.95
C GLU A 81 -12.76 -11.63 -16.77
N ILE A 82 -13.04 -10.94 -17.88
CA ILE A 82 -13.92 -9.77 -17.88
C ILE A 82 -15.27 -10.17 -18.48
N ARG A 83 -16.35 -9.87 -17.75
CA ARG A 83 -17.74 -9.96 -18.21
C ARG A 83 -18.46 -8.65 -17.91
N TRP A 84 -19.43 -8.29 -18.75
CA TRP A 84 -20.24 -7.08 -18.53
C TRP A 84 -21.68 -7.29 -18.99
N ALA A 85 -22.59 -6.56 -18.36
CA ALA A 85 -23.98 -6.40 -18.80
C ALA A 85 -24.19 -4.94 -19.22
N ALA A 86 -24.90 -4.73 -20.33
CA ALA A 86 -25.31 -3.38 -20.72
C ALA A 86 -26.54 -2.97 -19.91
N CYS A 87 -26.60 -1.70 -19.52
CA CYS A 87 -27.76 -1.07 -18.88
C CYS A 87 -28.17 0.14 -19.74
N GLU A 88 -29.45 0.48 -19.75
CA GLU A 88 -29.94 1.61 -20.56
C GLU A 88 -29.59 2.94 -19.91
N THR A 89 -29.59 2.97 -18.56
CA THR A 89 -29.29 4.17 -17.79
C THR A 89 -28.13 3.98 -16.82
N ALA A 90 -27.46 5.09 -16.47
CA ALA A 90 -26.44 5.07 -15.43
C ALA A 90 -27.02 4.67 -14.06
N SER A 91 -28.29 5.01 -13.78
CA SER A 91 -28.96 4.65 -12.53
C SER A 91 -29.17 3.13 -12.42
N GLU A 92 -29.55 2.48 -13.52
CA GLU A 92 -29.65 1.02 -13.58
C GLU A 92 -28.31 0.34 -13.37
N ALA A 93 -27.24 0.86 -13.99
CA ALA A 93 -25.90 0.31 -13.81
C ALA A 93 -25.41 0.38 -12.37
N VAL A 94 -25.73 1.48 -11.65
CA VAL A 94 -25.44 1.63 -10.22
C VAL A 94 -26.30 0.66 -9.40
N ALA A 95 -27.61 0.59 -9.64
CA ALA A 95 -28.49 -0.32 -8.91
C ALA A 95 -28.07 -1.80 -9.08
N LEU A 96 -27.65 -2.19 -10.30
CA LEU A 96 -27.12 -3.52 -10.58
C LEU A 96 -25.79 -3.78 -9.88
N GLU A 97 -24.87 -2.81 -9.86
CA GLU A 97 -23.61 -2.92 -9.10
C GLU A 97 -23.87 -3.10 -7.61
N ASP A 98 -24.73 -2.27 -7.02
CA ASP A 98 -25.04 -2.32 -5.59
C ASP A 98 -25.68 -3.66 -5.20
N GLU A 99 -26.65 -4.14 -5.98
CA GLU A 99 -27.31 -5.41 -5.73
C GLU A 99 -26.34 -6.60 -5.87
N ALA A 100 -25.51 -6.61 -6.91
CA ALA A 100 -24.55 -7.67 -7.12
C ALA A 100 -23.45 -7.68 -6.04
N VAL A 101 -22.97 -6.49 -5.63
CA VAL A 101 -22.03 -6.36 -4.50
C VAL A 101 -22.66 -6.86 -3.22
N ARG A 102 -23.92 -6.51 -2.94
CA ARG A 102 -24.64 -6.96 -1.73
C ARG A 102 -24.76 -8.48 -1.69
N LEU A 103 -25.14 -9.12 -2.79
CA LEU A 103 -25.28 -10.58 -2.89
C LEU A 103 -23.94 -11.31 -2.77
N LEU A 104 -22.89 -10.79 -3.41
CA LEU A 104 -21.61 -11.47 -3.53
C LEU A 104 -20.61 -11.13 -2.42
N LYS A 105 -20.91 -10.14 -1.56
CA LYS A 105 -20.06 -9.73 -0.43
C LYS A 105 -19.66 -10.89 0.49
N LEU A 106 -20.58 -11.81 0.76
CA LEU A 106 -20.31 -12.99 1.60
C LEU A 106 -19.30 -13.96 0.95
N HIS A 107 -19.21 -13.96 -0.38
CA HIS A 107 -18.29 -14.78 -1.16
C HIS A 107 -16.87 -14.19 -1.26
N GLY A 108 -16.61 -13.03 -0.63
CA GLY A 108 -15.26 -12.48 -0.52
C GLY A 108 -14.76 -11.76 -1.76
N ILE A 109 -15.68 -11.11 -2.49
CA ILE A 109 -15.31 -10.20 -3.57
C ILE A 109 -14.37 -9.10 -3.08
N TRP A 110 -13.57 -8.59 -4.00
CA TRP A 110 -12.45 -7.69 -3.78
C TRP A 110 -12.89 -6.22 -3.69
N ASN A 111 -14.19 -5.94 -3.83
CA ASN A 111 -14.75 -4.61 -3.63
C ASN A 111 -14.44 -4.13 -2.19
N ARG A 112 -13.90 -2.92 -2.04
CA ARG A 112 -13.59 -2.35 -0.70
C ARG A 112 -14.79 -2.37 0.24
N ALA A 113 -15.98 -2.06 -0.27
CA ALA A 113 -17.22 -2.13 0.50
C ALA A 113 -17.52 -3.55 1.03
N ALA A 114 -17.03 -4.61 0.38
CA ALA A 114 -17.12 -5.97 0.87
C ALA A 114 -16.06 -6.32 1.92
N ILE A 115 -14.88 -5.69 1.83
CA ILE A 115 -13.74 -5.93 2.71
C ILE A 115 -13.94 -5.24 4.08
N CYS A 116 -14.42 -3.99 4.13
CA CYS A 116 -14.55 -3.24 5.39
C CYS A 116 -15.52 -3.86 6.42
N ASP A 117 -16.46 -4.71 5.99
CA ASP A 117 -17.39 -5.40 6.90
C ASP A 117 -16.84 -6.75 7.39
N ARG A 118 -15.76 -7.26 6.79
CA ARG A 118 -15.04 -8.38 7.36
C ARG A 118 -14.18 -7.83 8.48
N LYS A 119 -14.62 -8.06 9.73
CA LYS A 119 -13.72 -7.92 10.88
C LYS A 119 -12.52 -8.81 10.59
N PRO A 120 -11.28 -8.28 10.53
CA PRO A 120 -10.12 -9.14 10.34
C PRO A 120 -10.16 -10.21 11.43
N PRO A 121 -9.82 -11.47 11.11
CA PRO A 121 -9.58 -12.44 12.16
C PRO A 121 -8.58 -11.81 13.14
N PRO A 122 -8.74 -11.99 14.45
CA PRO A 122 -7.76 -11.51 15.41
C PRO A 122 -6.40 -12.04 14.95
N VAL A 123 -5.53 -11.12 14.56
CA VAL A 123 -4.16 -11.46 14.21
C VAL A 123 -3.54 -11.97 15.50
N ASP A 124 -3.12 -13.23 15.50
CA ASP A 124 -2.31 -13.77 16.58
C ASP A 124 -0.95 -13.08 16.50
N LEU A 125 -0.80 -12.00 17.28
CA LEU A 125 0.39 -11.16 17.29
C LEU A 125 1.64 -11.94 17.75
N ASP A 126 1.47 -13.13 18.32
CA ASP A 126 2.57 -14.00 18.76
C ASP A 126 3.29 -14.67 17.58
N LEU A 127 2.65 -14.86 16.42
CA LEU A 127 3.26 -15.49 15.23
C LEU A 127 4.07 -14.52 14.36
N LEU A 128 3.93 -13.20 14.56
CA LEU A 128 4.69 -12.15 13.86
C LEU A 128 5.79 -11.54 14.75
N ALA A 129 6.25 -12.27 15.78
CA ALA A 129 7.43 -11.92 16.56
C ALA A 129 8.71 -12.00 15.71
N ILE A 130 8.80 -11.19 14.66
CA ILE A 130 10.06 -10.57 14.26
C ILE A 130 10.49 -9.81 15.51
N ASN A 131 11.57 -10.27 16.14
CA ASN A 131 12.21 -9.63 17.28
C ASN A 131 12.67 -8.20 16.91
N PHE A 132 11.73 -7.26 16.81
CA PHE A 132 12.03 -5.87 17.05
C PHE A 132 12.10 -5.74 18.56
N GLN A 133 13.33 -5.72 19.09
CA GLN A 133 13.53 -5.24 20.44
C GLN A 133 12.88 -3.86 20.50
N THR A 134 11.80 -3.73 21.28
CA THR A 134 11.23 -2.45 21.64
C THR A 134 12.26 -1.74 22.51
N VAL A 135 13.21 -1.08 21.86
CA VAL A 135 13.96 0.00 22.48
C VAL A 135 12.90 1.01 22.87
N GLY A 136 12.72 1.24 24.18
CA GLY A 136 11.66 2.10 24.72
C GLY A 136 11.58 3.46 24.01
N ASP A 137 10.52 4.22 24.24
CA ASP A 137 10.10 5.42 23.49
C ASP A 137 11.23 6.37 22.99
N GLY A 138 12.40 6.43 23.65
CA GLY A 138 13.65 7.04 23.19
C GLY A 138 14.38 6.40 21.98
N GLY A 139 13.88 5.29 21.42
CA GLY A 139 14.41 4.64 20.22
C GLY A 139 14.03 5.33 18.90
N THR A 140 13.24 6.40 18.95
CA THR A 140 12.89 7.21 17.77
C THR A 140 13.45 8.63 17.91
N VAL A 141 13.67 9.31 16.79
CA VAL A 141 14.08 10.73 16.74
C VAL A 141 13.08 11.60 17.51
N LYS A 142 11.77 11.35 17.35
CA LYS A 142 10.74 12.11 18.06
C LYS A 142 10.75 11.82 19.56
N GLY A 143 10.95 10.58 19.94
CA GLY A 143 11.06 10.18 21.34
C GLY A 143 12.27 10.77 22.03
N LEU A 144 13.46 10.67 21.42
CA LEU A 144 14.69 11.26 21.93
C LEU A 144 14.61 12.79 21.99
N SER A 145 13.96 13.43 21.03
CA SER A 145 13.67 14.87 21.06
C SER A 145 12.82 15.25 22.27
N ARG A 146 11.74 14.49 22.53
CA ARG A 146 10.86 14.72 23.68
C ARG A 146 11.58 14.49 25.01
N GLU A 147 12.40 13.42 25.09
CA GLU A 147 13.23 13.11 26.26
C GLU A 147 14.19 14.25 26.60
N LEU A 148 14.79 14.87 25.58
CA LEU A 148 15.74 15.98 25.75
C LEU A 148 15.07 17.35 25.92
N GLY A 149 13.73 17.42 26.00
CA GLY A 149 12.97 18.66 26.20
C GLY A 149 12.78 19.51 24.93
N TYR A 150 12.97 18.93 23.74
CA TYR A 150 12.80 19.63 22.46
C TYR A 150 11.45 19.31 21.81
N ASN A 151 10.66 20.37 21.54
CA ASN A 151 9.37 20.30 20.85
C ASN A 151 9.49 20.60 19.33
N ASP A 152 10.64 20.33 18.72
CA ASP A 152 10.92 20.69 17.32
C ASP A 152 10.66 19.55 16.33
N ASN A 153 9.86 18.55 16.73
CA ASN A 153 9.63 17.32 15.98
C ASN A 153 10.94 16.60 15.59
N GLY A 154 11.96 16.64 16.46
CA GLY A 154 13.23 15.95 16.26
C GLY A 154 14.12 16.59 15.21
N ARG A 155 14.00 17.90 15.00
CA ARG A 155 14.82 18.64 14.03
C ARG A 155 16.26 18.76 14.52
N ALA A 156 16.48 19.14 15.78
CA ALA A 156 17.81 19.25 16.39
C ALA A 156 18.56 17.90 16.37
N VAL A 157 17.84 16.83 16.71
CA VAL A 157 18.34 15.45 16.66
C VAL A 157 18.79 15.08 15.24
N ARG A 158 17.95 15.30 14.22
CA ARG A 158 18.31 15.01 12.81
C ARG A 158 19.49 15.84 12.29
N VAL A 159 19.64 17.08 12.75
CA VAL A 159 20.78 17.94 12.37
C VAL A 159 22.09 17.38 12.94
N LEU A 160 22.09 16.91 14.19
CA LEU A 160 23.27 16.29 14.80
C LEU A 160 23.60 14.95 14.15
N LEU A 161 22.60 14.10 13.92
CA LEU A 161 22.81 12.80 13.28
C LEU A 161 23.43 12.93 11.89
N ARG A 162 22.98 13.90 11.08
CA ARG A 162 23.59 14.18 9.77
C ARG A 162 25.06 14.63 9.84
N LYS A 163 25.47 15.25 10.95
CA LYS A 163 26.86 15.65 11.17
C LYS A 163 27.73 14.48 11.66
N GLY A 164 27.19 13.63 12.53
CA GLY A 164 27.90 12.49 13.11
C GLY A 164 27.98 11.27 12.20
N PHE A 165 27.00 11.09 11.29
CA PHE A 165 26.87 9.91 10.43
C PHE A 165 26.69 10.35 8.95
N PRO A 166 27.77 10.80 8.29
CA PRO A 166 27.70 11.32 6.91
C PRO A 166 27.33 10.23 5.88
N ASP A 167 27.57 8.96 6.20
CA ASP A 167 27.27 7.81 5.34
C ASP A 167 25.78 7.42 5.35
N HIS A 168 24.95 8.10 6.14
CA HIS A 168 23.51 7.84 6.15
C HIS A 168 22.87 8.25 4.82
N ILE A 169 22.09 7.33 4.24
CA ILE A 169 21.44 7.53 2.94
C ILE A 169 20.39 8.65 3.04
N VAL A 170 20.52 9.64 2.16
CA VAL A 170 19.58 10.76 2.06
C VAL A 170 18.17 10.23 1.78
N ASN A 171 17.19 10.68 2.57
CA ASN A 171 15.77 10.27 2.57
C ASN A 171 15.45 8.90 3.21
N LEU A 172 16.43 8.18 3.76
CA LEU A 172 16.15 7.04 4.62
C LEU A 172 15.73 7.53 6.02
N SER A 173 14.76 6.86 6.63
CA SER A 173 14.36 7.12 8.01
C SER A 173 15.55 6.90 8.95
N TRP A 174 15.65 7.73 9.99
CA TRP A 174 16.57 7.51 11.11
C TRP A 174 15.96 6.59 12.18
N ASP A 175 14.67 6.30 12.08
CA ASP A 175 13.95 5.44 13.02
C ASP A 175 13.98 3.98 12.55
N PRO A 176 14.30 3.01 13.43
CA PRO A 176 14.73 3.21 14.83
C PRO A 176 16.19 3.69 14.92
N LEU A 177 16.48 4.54 15.91
CA LEU A 177 17.83 5.02 16.19
C LEU A 177 18.69 3.90 16.76
N SER A 178 19.90 3.74 16.23
CA SER A 178 20.90 2.84 16.81
C SER A 178 21.37 3.36 18.18
N ALA A 179 21.86 2.45 19.03
CA ALA A 179 22.40 2.83 20.34
C ALA A 179 23.56 3.85 20.23
N GLU A 180 24.37 3.74 19.18
CA GLU A 180 25.44 4.68 18.86
C GLU A 180 24.91 6.06 18.49
N ALA A 181 23.85 6.13 17.67
CA ALA A 181 23.19 7.38 17.30
C ALA A 181 22.56 8.08 18.51
N ILE A 182 21.93 7.32 19.42
CA ILE A 182 21.38 7.85 20.67
C ILE A 182 22.49 8.40 21.57
N ALA A 183 23.59 7.66 21.73
CA ALA A 183 24.74 8.10 22.53
C ALA A 183 25.38 9.38 21.96
N HIS A 184 25.54 9.45 20.63
CA HIS A 184 26.08 10.62 19.94
C HIS A 184 25.20 11.87 20.17
N VAL A 185 23.87 11.72 20.07
CA VAL A 185 22.93 12.83 20.29
C VAL A 185 22.95 13.27 21.75
N ARG A 186 22.93 12.35 22.72
CA ARG A 186 23.01 12.70 24.15
C ARG A 186 24.32 13.39 24.53
N ALA A 187 25.43 13.02 23.88
CA ALA A 187 26.73 13.65 24.12
C ALA A 187 26.84 15.07 23.55
N ASN A 188 26.10 15.39 22.48
CA ASN A 188 26.24 16.66 21.75
C ASN A 188 25.02 17.59 21.84
N LEU A 189 23.89 17.11 22.37
CA LEU A 189 22.68 17.90 22.58
C LEU A 189 22.39 18.01 24.08
N SER A 190 22.62 19.19 24.64
CA SER A 190 22.29 19.45 26.05
C SER A 190 20.77 19.38 26.27
N PRO A 191 20.29 18.68 27.31
CA PRO A 191 18.88 18.66 27.65
C PRO A 191 18.39 20.07 27.98
N ARG A 192 17.26 20.50 27.41
CA ARG A 192 16.57 21.71 27.86
C ARG A 192 15.66 21.33 29.02
N ARG A 193 15.98 21.81 30.22
CA ARG A 193 15.08 21.76 31.39
C ARG A 193 13.85 22.63 31.17
#